data_AF-A0A1I7V2B4-F1
#
_entry.id   AF-A0A1I7V2B4-F1
#
_cell.length_a   1.000
_cell.length_b   1.000
_cell.length_c   1.000
_cell.angle_alpha   90.00
_cell.angle_beta   90.00
_cell.angle_gamma   90.00
#
_symmetry.space_group_name_H-M   'P 1'
#
loop_
_entity.id
_entity.type
_entity.pdbx_description
1 polymer ?
#
loop_
_entity_poly.entity_id
_entity_poly.type
_entity_poly.pdbx_seq_one_letter_code
_entity_poly.pdbx_strand_id
1 'polypeptide(L)'
;MLKASILLLLLVGLSHQATVTPCGVPSLRDDMKCFMQLVDFLKNSFLVILKSTDRARDFKNSCDSLQNCYSSLECRKNDPNVMDLQRKVNTYCDSMLYISTDFVECNKKLDQKRSQCWSTYFPAPDRSCSNVFGQEDCVKREIIETCGQQDWIGFRDVRNKNLKVS
;
A
#
# COMPACT_ATOMS: atom_id res chain seq x y z
N MET A 1 -28.38 56.42 44.54
CA MET A 1 -27.05 56.28 45.17
C MET A 1 -26.46 54.97 44.64
N LEU A 2 -25.67 54.98 43.56
CA LEU A 2 -24.19 55.12 43.56
C LEU A 2 -23.58 54.21 44.64
N LYS A 3 -22.88 53.12 44.30
CA LYS A 3 -21.55 53.17 43.68
C LYS A 3 -21.28 51.95 42.78
N ALA A 4 -20.85 52.24 41.56
CA ALA A 4 -20.06 51.35 40.72
C ALA A 4 -18.57 51.62 40.96
N SER A 5 -17.77 50.57 40.72
CA SER A 5 -16.39 50.61 40.19
C SER A 5 -15.20 50.54 41.17
N ILE A 6 -14.21 49.77 40.69
CA ILE A 6 -12.79 49.63 41.10
C ILE A 6 -12.59 48.56 42.20
N LEU A 7 -12.01 47.38 41.98
CA LEU A 7 -10.80 47.03 41.23
C LEU A 7 -10.94 45.75 40.39
N LEU A 8 -10.56 45.90 39.12
CA LEU A 8 -10.01 44.87 38.25
C LEU A 8 -8.55 44.60 38.67
N LEU A 9 -8.07 43.36 38.51
CA LEU A 9 -6.68 42.90 38.25
C LEU A 9 -6.04 41.96 39.31
N LEU A 10 -5.53 40.84 38.75
CA LEU A 10 -4.63 39.81 39.30
C LEU A 10 -5.36 38.75 40.17
N LEU A 11 -5.79 37.61 39.61
CA LEU A 11 -4.90 36.54 39.16
C LEU A 11 -5.35 35.94 37.82
N VAL A 12 -4.56 36.22 36.78
CA VAL A 12 -4.48 35.41 35.56
C VAL A 12 -3.58 34.20 35.86
N GLY A 13 -3.98 33.00 35.43
CA GLY A 13 -3.18 31.78 35.42
C GLY A 13 -3.65 30.76 36.46
N LEU A 14 -4.27 29.63 36.12
CA LEU A 14 -4.06 28.78 34.95
C LEU A 14 -5.39 28.41 34.29
N SER A 15 -5.77 29.10 33.22
CA SER A 15 -6.37 28.34 32.12
C SER A 15 -5.23 27.51 31.56
N HIS A 16 -5.06 26.27 32.05
CA HIS A 16 -4.54 25.26 31.16
C HIS A 16 -5.54 25.21 30.02
N GLN A 17 -5.22 25.93 28.95
CA GLN A 17 -5.75 25.60 27.65
C GLN A 17 -5.22 24.19 27.43
N ALA A 18 -6.01 23.19 27.85
CA ALA A 18 -5.83 21.84 27.36
C ALA A 18 -5.89 22.04 25.85
N THR A 19 -4.73 22.00 25.21
CA THR A 19 -4.65 21.84 23.78
C THR A 19 -5.55 20.67 23.50
N VAL A 20 -6.73 20.92 22.93
CA VAL A 20 -7.63 19.85 22.52
C VAL A 20 -6.81 19.09 21.51
N THR A 21 -6.24 17.96 21.92
CA THR A 21 -5.54 17.09 20.99
C THR A 21 -6.60 16.72 19.95
N PRO A 22 -6.41 16.98 18.64
CA PRO A 22 -7.45 16.75 17.62
C PRO A 22 -7.92 15.29 17.54
N CYS A 23 -7.22 14.41 18.24
CA CYS A 23 -7.35 12.98 18.21
C CYS A 23 -8.31 12.50 19.31
N GLY A 24 -9.52 12.16 18.89
CA GLY A 24 -10.64 11.65 19.69
C GLY A 24 -11.67 10.94 18.79
N VAL A 25 -12.97 11.11 19.02
CA VAL A 25 -14.04 10.51 18.18
C VAL A 25 -13.90 10.77 16.66
N PRO A 26 -13.48 11.96 16.19
CA PRO A 26 -13.19 12.18 14.77
C PRO A 26 -12.11 11.24 14.22
N SER A 27 -11.04 11.00 14.98
CA SER A 27 -9.99 10.04 14.62
C SER A 27 -10.56 8.62 14.49
N LEU A 28 -11.46 8.19 15.38
CA LEU A 28 -12.12 6.88 15.26
C LEU A 28 -12.95 6.77 13.97
N ARG A 29 -13.68 7.83 13.61
CA ARG A 29 -14.47 7.85 12.37
C ARG A 29 -13.56 7.73 11.14
N ASP A 30 -12.46 8.46 11.12
CA ASP A 30 -11.53 8.44 9.99
C ASP A 30 -10.76 7.12 9.91
N ASP A 31 -10.34 6.56 11.06
CA ASP A 31 -9.79 5.21 11.15
C ASP A 31 -10.78 4.17 10.57
N MET A 32 -12.07 4.28 10.92
CA MET A 32 -13.12 3.39 10.38
C MET A 32 -13.34 3.58 8.87
N LYS A 33 -13.25 4.80 8.34
CA LYS A 33 -13.30 5.01 6.88
C LYS A 33 -12.14 4.31 6.19
N CYS A 34 -10.92 4.42 6.72
CA CYS A 34 -9.76 3.76 6.12
C CYS A 34 -9.84 2.24 6.25
N PHE A 35 -10.44 1.72 7.32
CA PHE A 35 -10.76 0.30 7.41
C PHE A 35 -11.72 -0.17 6.29
N MET A 36 -12.75 0.61 5.97
CA MET A 36 -13.64 0.28 4.84
C MET A 36 -12.89 0.31 3.50
N GLN A 37 -12.01 1.30 3.29
CA GLN A 37 -11.15 1.34 2.10
C GLN A 37 -10.20 0.14 2.04
N LEU A 38 -9.71 -0.34 3.19
CA LEU A 38 -8.89 -1.54 3.28
C LEU A 38 -9.68 -2.78 2.85
N VAL A 39 -10.94 -2.91 3.30
CA VAL A 39 -11.82 -4.00 2.88
C VAL A 39 -12.07 -3.98 1.36
N ASP A 40 -12.34 -2.79 0.80
CA ASP A 40 -12.51 -2.65 -0.65
C ASP A 40 -11.23 -2.97 -1.43
N PHE A 41 -10.07 -2.55 -0.92
CA PHE A 41 -8.78 -2.93 -1.46
C PHE A 41 -8.61 -4.47 -1.45
N LEU A 42 -8.81 -5.13 -0.30
CA LEU A 42 -8.65 -6.59 -0.19
C LEU A 42 -9.56 -7.34 -1.17
N LYS A 43 -10.81 -6.88 -1.33
CA LYS A 43 -11.75 -7.42 -2.31
C LYS A 43 -11.23 -7.26 -3.75
N ASN A 44 -10.76 -6.08 -4.12
CA ASN A 44 -10.26 -5.83 -5.47
C ASN A 44 -8.92 -6.53 -5.76
N SER A 45 -8.06 -6.67 -4.76
CA SER A 45 -6.84 -7.50 -4.81
C SER A 45 -7.17 -8.95 -5.17
N PHE A 46 -8.17 -9.54 -4.52
CA PHE A 46 -8.61 -10.89 -4.84
C PHE A 46 -9.20 -10.99 -6.26
N LEU A 47 -9.99 -10.00 -6.68
CA LEU A 47 -10.60 -9.98 -8.00
C LEU A 47 -9.58 -9.81 -9.14
N VAL A 48 -8.53 -8.99 -8.96
CA VAL A 48 -7.50 -8.81 -10.00
C VAL A 48 -6.66 -10.08 -10.17
N ILE A 49 -6.42 -10.83 -9.09
CA ILE A 49 -5.76 -12.14 -9.13
C ILE A 49 -6.63 -13.16 -9.88
N LEU A 50 -7.92 -13.28 -9.52
CA LEU A 50 -8.80 -14.31 -10.09
C LEU A 50 -9.23 -14.04 -11.53
N LYS A 51 -9.53 -12.78 -11.87
CA LYS A 51 -10.18 -12.42 -13.14
C LYS A 51 -9.21 -11.93 -14.20
N SER A 52 -7.90 -12.16 -14.01
CA SER A 52 -6.82 -11.89 -14.98
C SER A 52 -6.97 -10.55 -15.71
N THR A 53 -6.40 -9.50 -15.12
CA THR A 53 -6.11 -8.18 -15.74
C THR A 53 -7.30 -7.27 -16.10
N ASP A 54 -8.51 -7.81 -16.37
CA ASP A 54 -9.71 -7.02 -16.71
C ASP A 54 -10.22 -6.12 -15.57
N ARG A 55 -9.68 -6.32 -14.36
CA ARG A 55 -10.03 -5.56 -13.14
C ARG A 55 -8.91 -4.64 -12.67
N ALA A 56 -7.85 -4.45 -13.48
CA ALA A 56 -6.72 -3.60 -13.11
C ALA A 56 -7.14 -2.18 -12.71
N ARG A 57 -8.15 -1.61 -13.39
CA ARG A 57 -8.68 -0.28 -13.06
C ARG A 57 -9.34 -0.23 -11.69
N ASP A 58 -10.23 -1.16 -11.38
CA ASP A 58 -10.93 -1.22 -10.09
C ASP A 58 -9.93 -1.42 -8.95
N PHE A 59 -8.94 -2.30 -9.17
CA PHE A 59 -7.84 -2.50 -8.25
C PHE A 59 -7.00 -1.22 -8.05
N LYS A 60 -6.61 -0.54 -9.14
CA LYS A 60 -5.90 0.74 -9.07
C LYS A 60 -6.66 1.77 -8.23
N ASN A 61 -7.96 1.93 -8.49
CA ASN A 61 -8.78 2.89 -7.75
C ASN A 61 -8.83 2.56 -6.25
N SER A 62 -8.89 1.27 -5.90
CA SER A 62 -8.85 0.85 -4.49
C SER A 62 -7.49 1.12 -3.83
N CYS A 63 -6.38 0.94 -4.57
CA CYS A 63 -5.04 1.33 -4.13
C CYS A 63 -4.95 2.83 -3.85
N ASP A 64 -5.33 3.67 -4.82
CA ASP A 64 -5.28 5.13 -4.68
C ASP A 64 -6.15 5.59 -3.50
N SER A 65 -7.35 5.02 -3.36
CA SER A 65 -8.29 5.39 -2.29
C SER A 65 -7.76 5.03 -0.90
N LEU A 66 -7.18 3.84 -0.74
CA LEU A 66 -6.61 3.41 0.53
C LEU A 66 -5.37 4.24 0.92
N GLN A 67 -4.48 4.49 -0.05
CA GLN A 67 -3.29 5.32 0.15
C GLN A 67 -3.65 6.73 0.59
N ASN A 68 -4.61 7.36 -0.12
CA ASN A 68 -5.11 8.69 0.21
C ASN A 68 -5.80 8.72 1.57
N CYS A 69 -6.50 7.66 1.96
CA CYS A 69 -7.14 7.61 3.26
C CYS A 69 -6.08 7.67 4.38
N TYR A 70 -5.09 6.76 4.36
CA TYR A 70 -4.07 6.72 5.39
C TYR A 70 -3.17 7.98 5.40
N SER A 71 -2.88 8.58 4.24
CA SER A 71 -2.08 9.81 4.19
C SER A 71 -2.82 11.03 4.77
N SER A 72 -4.16 10.99 4.79
CA SER A 72 -5.00 12.03 5.38
C SER A 72 -5.21 11.89 6.91
N LEU A 73 -4.76 10.80 7.53
CA LEU A 73 -4.91 10.58 8.98
C LEU A 73 -3.89 11.39 9.78
N GLU A 74 -4.19 12.66 10.08
CA GLU A 74 -3.30 13.54 10.86
C GLU A 74 -2.91 12.94 12.22
N CYS A 75 -3.82 12.24 12.88
CA CYS A 75 -3.59 11.59 14.18
C CYS A 75 -2.71 10.33 14.12
N ARG A 76 -2.47 9.77 12.93
CA ARG A 76 -1.68 8.56 12.70
C ARG A 76 -0.46 8.78 11.82
N LYS A 77 -0.19 10.02 11.42
CA LYS A 77 0.82 10.37 10.41
C LYS A 77 2.22 9.87 10.73
N ASN A 78 2.57 9.78 12.02
CA ASN A 78 3.86 9.29 12.51
C ASN A 78 3.74 7.93 13.24
N ASP A 79 2.60 7.25 13.14
CA ASP A 79 2.43 5.91 13.70
C ASP A 79 3.26 4.93 12.86
N PRO A 80 4.28 4.26 13.43
CA PRO A 80 5.15 3.38 12.67
C PRO A 80 4.40 2.20 12.03
N ASN A 81 3.29 1.75 12.62
CA ASN A 81 2.48 0.67 12.06
C ASN A 81 1.69 1.14 10.84
N VAL A 82 1.17 2.38 10.87
CA VAL A 82 0.44 2.96 9.73
C VAL A 82 1.41 3.26 8.59
N MET A 83 2.59 3.82 8.90
CA MET A 83 3.64 4.04 7.90
C MET A 83 4.11 2.72 7.28
N ASP A 84 4.27 1.65 8.07
CA ASP A 84 4.60 0.31 7.58
C ASP A 84 3.51 -0.28 6.69
N LEU A 85 2.25 -0.16 7.11
CA LEU A 85 1.10 -0.61 6.32
C LEU A 85 1.03 0.12 4.98
N GLN A 86 1.13 1.44 4.97
CA GLN A 86 1.13 2.25 3.73
C GLN A 86 2.23 1.78 2.78
N ARG A 87 3.43 1.54 3.30
CA ARG A 87 4.56 1.07 2.50
C ARG A 87 4.30 -0.28 1.87
N LYS A 88 3.77 -1.24 2.65
CA LYS A 88 3.41 -2.58 2.16
C LYS A 88 2.30 -2.54 1.12
N VAL A 89 1.27 -1.72 1.34
CA VAL A 89 0.18 -1.49 0.37
C VAL A 89 0.74 -0.91 -0.93
N ASN A 90 1.61 0.10 -0.86
CA ASN A 90 2.23 0.71 -2.05
C ASN A 90 3.02 -0.32 -2.86
N THR A 91 3.89 -1.09 -2.19
CA THR A 91 4.67 -2.16 -2.81
C THR A 91 3.79 -3.20 -3.50
N TYR A 92 2.69 -3.60 -2.85
CA TYR A 92 1.74 -4.55 -3.42
C TYR A 92 1.01 -3.96 -4.63
N CYS A 93 0.50 -2.74 -4.51
CA CYS A 93 -0.17 -2.02 -5.59
C CYS A 93 0.72 -1.88 -6.83
N ASP A 94 1.97 -1.40 -6.66
CA ASP A 94 2.94 -1.26 -7.75
C ASP A 94 3.20 -2.59 -8.45
N SER A 95 3.39 -3.68 -7.69
CA SER A 95 3.64 -5.02 -8.24
C SER A 95 2.46 -5.53 -9.06
N MET A 96 1.27 -5.49 -8.46
CA MET A 96 0.07 -6.08 -9.05
C MET A 96 -0.43 -5.26 -10.23
N LEU A 97 -0.27 -3.93 -10.20
CA LEU A 97 -0.62 -3.07 -11.33
C LEU A 97 0.31 -3.33 -12.52
N TYR A 98 1.62 -3.41 -12.30
CA TYR A 98 2.56 -3.75 -13.37
C TYR A 98 2.22 -5.11 -14.02
N ILE A 99 1.99 -6.14 -13.20
CA ILE A 99 1.59 -7.48 -13.68
C ILE A 99 0.30 -7.41 -14.50
N SER A 100 -0.67 -6.60 -14.04
CA SER A 100 -2.00 -6.53 -14.61
C SER A 100 -2.15 -5.56 -15.77
N THR A 101 -1.12 -4.78 -16.10
CA THR A 101 -1.17 -3.75 -17.15
C THR A 101 0.00 -3.87 -18.11
N ASP A 102 1.21 -3.51 -17.67
CA ASP A 102 2.40 -3.47 -18.52
C ASP A 102 2.93 -4.88 -18.88
N PHE A 103 2.77 -5.85 -17.99
CA PHE A 103 3.30 -7.22 -18.15
C PHE A 103 2.23 -8.24 -18.58
N VAL A 104 1.00 -7.80 -18.85
CA VAL A 104 -0.17 -8.68 -19.09
C VAL A 104 0.08 -9.71 -20.21
N GLU A 105 0.68 -9.29 -21.31
CA GLU A 105 0.92 -10.17 -22.45
C GLU A 105 1.97 -11.23 -22.14
N CYS A 106 3.02 -10.87 -21.40
CA CYS A 106 4.00 -11.84 -20.93
C CYS A 106 3.41 -12.80 -19.90
N ASN A 107 2.64 -12.27 -18.93
CA ASN A 107 1.97 -13.06 -17.90
C ASN A 107 1.08 -14.14 -18.52
N LYS A 108 0.27 -13.78 -19.53
CA LYS A 108 -0.57 -14.73 -20.27
C LYS A 108 0.26 -15.87 -20.91
N LYS A 109 1.39 -15.54 -21.54
CA LYS A 109 2.26 -16.56 -22.15
C LYS A 109 2.88 -17.49 -21.10
N LEU A 110 3.31 -16.95 -19.96
CA LEU A 110 3.87 -17.73 -18.86
C LEU A 110 2.81 -18.66 -18.23
N ASP A 111 1.60 -18.15 -17.99
CA ASP A 111 0.48 -18.94 -17.47
C ASP A 111 0.11 -20.10 -18.42
N GLN A 112 0.16 -19.85 -19.74
CA GLN A 112 -0.11 -20.87 -20.76
C GLN A 112 0.94 -21.99 -20.79
N LYS A 113 2.21 -21.70 -20.45
CA LYS A 113 3.26 -22.72 -20.37
C LYS A 113 3.04 -23.69 -19.22
N ARG A 114 2.31 -23.30 -18.18
CA ARG A 114 2.05 -24.12 -16.97
C ARG A 114 3.34 -24.71 -16.38
N SER A 115 4.44 -23.96 -16.46
CA SER A 115 5.72 -24.40 -15.91
C SER A 115 5.65 -24.49 -14.38
N GLN A 116 6.40 -25.41 -13.80
CA GLN A 116 6.48 -25.51 -12.35
C GLN A 116 7.06 -24.23 -11.73
N CYS A 117 8.10 -23.64 -12.34
CA CYS A 117 8.71 -22.43 -11.83
C CYS A 117 7.68 -21.29 -11.73
N TRP A 118 7.03 -20.91 -12.83
CA TRP A 118 6.05 -19.82 -12.83
C TRP A 118 4.83 -20.13 -11.95
N SER A 119 4.29 -21.36 -12.02
CA SER A 119 3.06 -21.73 -11.29
C SER A 119 3.25 -21.79 -9.77
N THR A 120 4.48 -22.04 -9.31
CA THR A 120 4.82 -22.08 -7.87
C THR A 120 5.54 -20.82 -7.40
N TYR A 121 5.81 -19.88 -8.31
CA TYR A 121 6.53 -18.67 -7.97
C TYR A 121 5.65 -17.78 -7.09
N PHE A 122 5.94 -17.82 -5.80
CA PHE A 122 5.40 -16.88 -4.84
C PHE A 122 6.46 -15.82 -4.53
N PRO A 123 6.15 -14.53 -4.73
CA PRO A 123 6.96 -13.42 -4.21
C PRO A 123 7.05 -13.48 -2.69
N ALA A 124 7.97 -14.27 -2.12
CA ALA A 124 8.12 -14.33 -0.68
C ALA A 124 8.61 -12.96 -0.16
N PRO A 125 7.97 -12.37 0.88
CA PRO A 125 8.52 -11.25 1.65
C PRO A 125 9.66 -11.70 2.59
N ASP A 126 10.08 -12.96 2.49
CA ASP A 126 11.01 -13.58 3.42
C ASP A 126 12.41 -13.01 3.22
N ARG A 127 13.10 -12.80 4.33
CA ARG A 127 14.38 -12.07 4.51
C ARG A 127 15.60 -12.70 3.81
N SER A 128 15.37 -13.54 2.81
CA SER A 128 16.38 -14.20 2.01
C SER A 128 16.37 -13.61 0.60
N CYS A 129 17.20 -12.60 0.38
CA CYS A 129 17.45 -12.05 -0.95
C CYS A 129 17.98 -13.09 -1.95
N SER A 130 18.34 -14.30 -1.48
CA SER A 130 18.98 -15.35 -2.28
C SER A 130 18.06 -16.10 -3.25
N ASN A 131 16.74 -15.87 -3.28
CA ASN A 131 15.82 -16.56 -4.20
C ASN A 131 14.67 -15.66 -4.70
N VAL A 132 14.93 -14.36 -4.84
CA VAL A 132 13.91 -13.36 -5.25
C VAL A 132 13.20 -13.76 -6.54
N PHE A 133 13.90 -14.41 -7.46
CA PHE A 133 13.40 -14.83 -8.77
C PHE A 133 13.26 -16.36 -8.89
N GLY A 134 12.96 -17.01 -7.76
CA GLY A 134 12.83 -18.46 -7.67
C GLY A 134 14.18 -19.15 -7.52
N GLN A 135 14.10 -20.46 -7.26
CA GLN A 135 15.29 -21.32 -7.17
C GLN A 135 16.08 -21.25 -8.49
N GLU A 136 17.40 -21.04 -8.39
CA GLU A 136 18.31 -20.97 -9.55
C GLU A 136 17.90 -19.94 -10.63
N ASP A 137 17.30 -18.83 -10.20
CA ASP A 137 16.80 -17.76 -11.09
C ASP A 137 15.84 -18.28 -12.17
N CYS A 138 15.05 -19.32 -11.86
CA CYS A 138 14.17 -19.93 -12.85
C CYS A 138 13.20 -18.91 -13.49
N VAL A 139 12.69 -17.93 -12.73
CA VAL A 139 11.77 -16.91 -13.24
C VAL A 139 12.44 -16.02 -14.26
N LYS A 140 13.69 -15.62 -14.01
CA LYS A 140 14.48 -14.83 -14.98
C LYS A 140 14.59 -15.56 -16.31
N ARG A 141 14.98 -16.83 -16.25
CA ARG A 141 15.17 -17.66 -17.43
C ARG A 141 13.87 -17.81 -18.21
N GLU A 142 12.78 -18.16 -17.52
CA GLU A 142 11.48 -18.35 -18.16
C GLU A 142 10.93 -17.07 -18.79
N ILE A 143 11.08 -15.91 -18.16
CA ILE A 143 10.66 -14.63 -18.74
C ILE A 143 11.49 -14.31 -19.99
N ILE A 144 12.82 -14.46 -19.95
CA ILE A 144 13.68 -14.18 -21.10
C ILE A 144 13.34 -15.10 -22.27
N GLU A 145 13.14 -16.40 -22.03
CA GLU A 145 12.82 -17.37 -23.06
C GLU A 145 11.40 -17.20 -23.64
N THR A 146 10.46 -16.70 -22.85
CA THR A 146 9.03 -16.61 -23.24
C THR A 146 8.64 -15.26 -23.82
N CYS A 147 9.22 -14.20 -23.29
CA CYS A 147 8.80 -12.82 -23.55
C CYS A 147 9.97 -11.96 -24.05
N GLY A 148 11.17 -12.22 -23.55
CA GLY A 148 12.40 -11.57 -23.99
C GLY A 148 13.08 -10.77 -22.89
N GLN A 149 14.24 -10.21 -23.25
CA GLN A 149 15.12 -9.50 -22.30
C GLN A 149 14.46 -8.24 -21.72
N GLN A 150 13.63 -7.53 -22.50
CA GLN A 150 13.01 -6.27 -22.06
C GLN A 150 11.92 -6.51 -21.01
N ASP A 151 11.05 -7.50 -21.21
CA ASP A 151 10.05 -7.91 -20.22
C ASP A 151 10.69 -8.34 -18.90
N TRP A 152 11.82 -9.04 -18.97
CA TRP A 152 12.61 -9.37 -17.79
C TRP A 152 13.15 -8.13 -17.06
N ILE A 153 13.70 -7.16 -17.78
CA ILE A 153 14.21 -5.92 -17.19
C ILE A 153 13.09 -5.20 -16.43
N GLY A 154 11.93 -5.00 -17.07
CA GLY A 154 10.79 -4.34 -16.43
C GLY A 154 10.31 -5.10 -15.19
N PHE A 155 10.16 -6.42 -15.28
CA PHE A 155 9.74 -7.25 -14.15
C PHE A 155 10.73 -7.16 -12.99
N ARG A 156 12.02 -7.35 -13.26
CA ARG A 156 13.11 -7.26 -12.27
C ARG A 156 13.12 -5.89 -11.59
N ASP A 157 12.96 -4.81 -12.34
CA ASP A 157 13.09 -3.46 -11.80
C ASP A 157 11.95 -3.10 -10.85
N VAL A 158 10.71 -3.48 -11.18
CA VAL A 158 9.57 -3.37 -10.26
C VAL A 158 9.82 -4.19 -9.00
N ARG A 159 10.32 -5.43 -9.14
CA ARG A 159 10.63 -6.29 -7.99
C ARG A 159 11.74 -5.74 -7.11
N ASN A 160 12.81 -5.21 -7.70
CA ASN A 160 13.94 -4.62 -6.96
C ASN A 160 13.56 -3.31 -6.27
N LYS A 161 12.72 -2.48 -6.89
CA LYS A 161 12.16 -1.27 -6.25
C LYS A 161 11.48 -1.66 -4.94
N ASN A 162 10.72 -2.74 -4.96
CA ASN A 162 9.92 -3.20 -3.83
C ASN A 162 10.75 -3.85 -2.71
N LEU A 163 11.88 -4.47 -3.03
CA LEU A 163 12.82 -5.02 -2.03
C LEU A 163 13.63 -3.97 -1.29
N LYS A 164 13.89 -2.81 -1.90
CA LYS A 164 14.58 -1.68 -1.24
C LYS A 164 13.71 -0.96 -0.20
N VAL A 165 12.42 -1.30 -0.19
CA VAL A 165 11.39 -0.64 0.58
C VAL A 165 10.99 -1.51 1.80
N SER A 166 11.22 -2.83 1.76
CA SER A 166 11.05 -3.78 2.87
C SER A 166 12.24 -3.81 3.81
#